data_AF-A0A1L6ZGY0-F1
#
_entry.id   AF-A0A1L6ZGY0-F1
#
_cell.length_a   1.000
_cell.length_b   1.000
_cell.length_c   1.000
_cell.angle_alpha   90.00
_cell.angle_beta   90.00
_cell.angle_gamma   90.00
#
_symmetry.space_group_name_H-M   'P 1'
#
loop_
_entity.id
_entity.type
_entity.pdbx_description
1 polymer ?
#
loop_
_entity_poly.entity_id
_entity_poly.type
_entity_poly.pdbx_seq_one_letter_code
_entity_poly.pdbx_strand_id
1 'polypeptide(L)'
;MKFTNLERKLIEANLDSMKNEYKTGEALEDALGCGTSIDLSHGRRFDLVAILLNGEFSDYLADFIFDAFEHDINLGAVVDMIEVILDDNSFSLPDVEEMKKLTHEVNEFENKRTELLRGLYESLTNIAQKLNDDVHIAVLNGALDAVLKSIGDVGVGIFPTIQRQVAIDPHIAPRHIKDFVEYLEAYGEWVHVDVPLGYERDVNNRIHDLESIALGGCGVNLTQVIKTIKNLKHHTVDARAEHPRNIQWL
;
A
#
# COMPACT_ATOMS: atom_id res chain seq x y z
N MET A 1 -9.49 -11.17 14.11
CA MET A 1 -8.15 -10.86 14.65
C MET A 1 -7.43 -10.09 13.56
N LYS A 2 -6.63 -9.04 13.84
CA LYS A 2 -5.98 -8.27 12.76
C LYS A 2 -4.57 -8.76 12.43
N PHE A 3 -4.30 -9.04 11.16
CA PHE A 3 -2.98 -9.35 10.65
C PHE A 3 -2.14 -8.07 10.45
N THR A 4 -0.82 -8.21 10.51
CA THR A 4 0.10 -7.16 10.07
C THR A 4 0.18 -7.12 8.54
N ASN A 5 0.66 -6.02 7.95
CA ASN A 5 0.79 -5.92 6.49
C ASN A 5 1.62 -7.01 5.84
N LEU A 6 2.73 -7.40 6.49
CA LEU A 6 3.57 -8.48 6.01
C LEU A 6 2.81 -9.82 6.02
N GLU A 7 2.08 -10.09 7.09
CA GLU A 7 1.26 -11.30 7.21
C GLU A 7 0.14 -11.34 6.19
N ARG A 8 -0.53 -10.20 5.94
CA ARG A 8 -1.55 -10.08 4.90
C ARG A 8 -0.98 -10.36 3.51
N LYS A 9 0.17 -9.78 3.17
CA LYS A 9 0.85 -10.03 1.89
C LYS A 9 1.27 -11.49 1.73
N LEU A 10 1.69 -12.15 2.81
CA LEU A 10 2.00 -13.58 2.78
C LEU A 10 0.75 -14.43 2.54
N ILE A 11 -0.38 -14.08 3.16
CA ILE A 11 -1.67 -14.76 2.92
C ILE A 11 -2.15 -14.52 1.48
N GLU A 12 -2.12 -13.27 1.01
CA GLU A 12 -2.46 -12.91 -0.38
C GLU A 12 -1.60 -13.67 -1.40
N ALA A 13 -0.29 -13.79 -1.18
CA ALA A 13 0.61 -14.53 -2.07
C ALA A 13 0.30 -16.03 -2.12
N ASN A 14 -0.08 -16.64 -0.98
CA ASN A 14 -0.50 -18.04 -0.97
C ASN A 14 -1.85 -18.22 -1.67
N LEU A 15 -2.81 -17.33 -1.43
CA LEU A 15 -4.09 -17.32 -2.15
C LEU A 15 -3.89 -17.15 -3.66
N ASP A 16 -2.93 -16.34 -4.09
CA ASP A 16 -2.61 -16.15 -5.51
C ASP A 16 -1.98 -17.40 -6.12
N SER A 17 -1.09 -18.09 -5.39
CA SER A 17 -0.55 -19.39 -5.80
C SER A 17 -1.68 -20.41 -6.00
N MET A 18 -2.59 -20.52 -5.02
CA MET A 18 -3.74 -21.42 -5.09
C MET A 18 -4.70 -21.05 -6.23
N LYS A 19 -4.92 -19.76 -6.47
CA LYS A 19 -5.73 -19.26 -7.59
C LYS A 19 -5.14 -19.70 -8.92
N ASN A 20 -3.81 -19.65 -9.06
CA ASN A 20 -3.12 -20.10 -10.26
C ASN A 20 -3.25 -21.63 -10.45
N GLU A 21 -3.07 -22.42 -9.38
CA GLU A 21 -3.26 -23.87 -9.39
C GLU A 21 -4.71 -24.25 -9.77
N TYR A 22 -5.70 -23.59 -9.16
CA TYR A 22 -7.12 -23.74 -9.49
C TYR A 22 -7.40 -23.43 -10.97
N LYS A 23 -6.87 -22.33 -11.51
CA LYS A 23 -7.03 -21.96 -12.93
C LYS A 23 -6.35 -22.96 -13.89
N THR A 24 -5.38 -23.75 -13.43
CA THR A 24 -4.75 -24.82 -14.22
C THR A 24 -5.52 -26.15 -14.19
N GLY A 25 -6.64 -26.22 -13.47
CA GLY A 25 -7.55 -27.37 -13.45
C GLY A 25 -7.24 -28.42 -12.39
N GLU A 26 -6.39 -28.10 -11.40
CA GLU A 26 -6.23 -28.93 -10.21
C GLU A 26 -7.49 -28.83 -9.32
N ALA A 27 -7.87 -29.92 -8.66
CA ALA A 27 -8.98 -29.90 -7.73
C ALA A 27 -8.65 -28.96 -6.57
N LEU A 28 -9.62 -28.14 -6.14
CA LEU A 28 -9.38 -27.13 -5.10
C LEU A 28 -8.93 -27.76 -3.77
N GLU A 29 -9.38 -28.97 -3.44
CA GLU A 29 -8.91 -29.72 -2.27
C GLU A 29 -7.41 -30.03 -2.34
N ASP A 30 -6.89 -30.30 -3.55
CA ASP A 30 -5.47 -30.53 -3.80
C ASP A 30 -4.68 -29.19 -3.77
N ALA A 31 -5.23 -28.12 -4.35
CA ALA A 31 -4.65 -26.77 -4.31
C ALA A 31 -4.59 -26.20 -2.88
N LEU A 32 -5.64 -26.44 -2.08
CA LEU A 32 -5.71 -26.10 -0.66
C LEU A 32 -4.70 -26.91 0.15
N GLY A 33 -4.48 -28.18 -0.21
CA GLY A 33 -3.52 -29.08 0.44
C GLY A 33 -2.06 -28.62 0.32
N CYS A 34 -1.71 -27.93 -0.76
CA CYS A 34 -0.34 -27.47 -1.06
C CYS A 34 0.04 -26.14 -0.37
N GLY A 35 -0.92 -25.28 -0.04
CA GLY A 35 -0.71 -23.95 0.57
C GLY A 35 -1.06 -23.84 2.06
N THR A 36 -1.14 -24.98 2.75
CA THR A 36 -1.95 -25.18 3.96
C THR A 36 -1.57 -24.30 5.14
N SER A 37 -0.29 -23.94 5.31
CA SER A 37 0.10 -23.20 6.50
C SER A 37 1.24 -22.21 6.32
N ILE A 38 0.99 -21.00 6.82
CA ILE A 38 1.88 -19.87 6.76
C ILE A 38 2.37 -19.59 8.18
N ASP A 39 3.68 -19.69 8.38
CA ASP A 39 4.30 -19.18 9.60
C ASP A 39 4.25 -17.64 9.55
N LEU A 40 3.43 -17.07 10.42
CA LEU A 40 3.32 -15.63 10.63
C LEU A 40 4.39 -15.15 11.61
N SER A 41 4.52 -13.83 11.74
CA SER A 41 5.49 -13.24 12.66
C SER A 41 5.22 -13.68 14.11
N HIS A 42 6.28 -13.73 14.93
CA HIS A 42 6.21 -14.05 16.36
C HIS A 42 5.74 -15.49 16.68
N GLY A 43 5.98 -16.44 15.77
CA GLY A 43 5.64 -17.86 15.98
C GLY A 43 4.15 -18.17 15.92
N ARG A 44 3.34 -17.24 15.39
CA ARG A 44 1.95 -17.49 15.04
C ARG A 44 1.91 -18.31 13.75
N ARG A 45 0.94 -19.20 13.62
CA ARG A 45 0.75 -20.01 12.43
C ARG A 45 -0.66 -19.78 11.90
N PHE A 46 -0.76 -19.37 10.64
CA PHE A 46 -2.02 -19.28 9.92
C PHE A 46 -2.23 -20.57 9.14
N ASP A 47 -3.37 -21.21 9.31
CA ASP A 47 -3.71 -22.45 8.62
C ASP A 47 -5.09 -22.28 8.00
N LEU A 48 -5.10 -22.00 6.69
CA LEU A 48 -6.33 -21.71 5.95
C LEU A 48 -7.25 -22.94 5.96
N VAL A 49 -6.68 -24.14 5.89
CA VAL A 49 -7.44 -25.40 5.91
C VAL A 49 -8.03 -25.66 7.30
N ALA A 50 -7.32 -25.31 8.38
CA ALA A 50 -7.90 -25.40 9.71
C ALA A 50 -9.12 -24.49 9.88
N ILE A 51 -9.10 -23.28 9.29
CA ILE A 51 -10.24 -22.34 9.30
C ILE A 51 -11.39 -22.88 8.44
N LEU A 52 -11.08 -23.37 7.24
CA LEU A 52 -12.07 -23.93 6.30
C LEU A 52 -12.68 -25.26 6.75
N LEU A 53 -12.06 -26.01 7.66
CA LEU A 53 -12.59 -27.30 8.11
C LEU A 53 -13.29 -27.26 9.47
N ASN A 54 -13.04 -26.24 10.31
CA ASN A 54 -13.50 -26.22 11.70
C ASN A 54 -14.29 -24.97 12.10
N GLY A 55 -14.48 -24.00 11.22
CA GLY A 55 -15.23 -22.77 11.50
C GLY A 55 -16.72 -22.91 11.22
N GLU A 56 -17.57 -22.23 11.99
CA GLU A 56 -19.02 -22.12 11.75
C GLU A 56 -19.35 -21.48 10.38
N PHE A 57 -18.38 -20.75 9.81
CA PHE A 57 -18.46 -20.06 8.51
C PHE A 57 -17.59 -20.72 7.43
N SER A 58 -17.20 -22.00 7.60
CA SER A 58 -16.32 -22.74 6.68
C SER A 58 -16.80 -22.72 5.23
N ASP A 59 -18.06 -23.09 5.03
CA ASP A 59 -18.65 -23.30 3.71
C ASP A 59 -18.75 -21.98 2.97
N TYR A 60 -19.14 -20.92 3.69
CA TYR A 60 -19.24 -19.58 3.15
C TYR A 60 -17.86 -18.99 2.80
N LEU A 61 -16.83 -19.20 3.62
CA LEU A 61 -15.47 -18.78 3.31
C LEU A 61 -14.90 -19.55 2.10
N ALA A 62 -15.23 -20.84 1.98
CA ALA A 62 -14.82 -21.66 0.83
C ALA A 62 -15.47 -21.18 -0.48
N ASP A 63 -16.80 -21.00 -0.48
CA ASP A 63 -17.56 -20.47 -1.62
C ASP A 63 -17.04 -19.08 -2.02
N PHE A 64 -16.72 -18.25 -1.03
CA PHE A 64 -16.20 -16.93 -1.28
C PHE A 64 -14.78 -16.92 -1.86
N ILE A 65 -13.87 -17.78 -1.38
CA ILE A 65 -12.55 -17.94 -2.00
C ILE A 65 -12.71 -18.42 -3.46
N PHE A 66 -13.68 -19.32 -3.70
CA PHE A 66 -14.01 -19.81 -5.03
C PHE A 66 -14.48 -18.69 -5.97
N ASP A 67 -15.48 -17.92 -5.53
CA ASP A 67 -15.99 -16.77 -6.28
C ASP A 67 -14.90 -15.73 -6.50
N ALA A 68 -13.98 -15.57 -5.53
CA ALA A 68 -12.85 -14.68 -5.68
C ALA A 68 -11.85 -15.14 -6.75
N PHE A 69 -11.61 -16.44 -6.87
CA PHE A 69 -10.74 -17.01 -7.88
C PHE A 69 -11.37 -16.94 -9.28
N GLU A 70 -12.68 -17.22 -9.39
CA GLU A 70 -13.42 -17.21 -10.66
C GLU A 70 -13.67 -15.80 -11.19
N HIS A 71 -13.95 -14.83 -10.32
CA HIS A 71 -14.30 -13.47 -10.71
C HIS A 71 -13.15 -12.46 -10.55
N ASP A 72 -11.93 -12.93 -10.32
CA ASP A 72 -10.75 -12.09 -10.13
C ASP A 72 -10.94 -11.00 -9.04
N ILE A 73 -11.62 -11.36 -7.94
CA ILE A 73 -11.81 -10.50 -6.77
C ILE A 73 -10.43 -10.24 -6.12
N ASN A 74 -10.24 -9.04 -5.57
CA ASN A 74 -9.00 -8.64 -4.91
C ASN A 74 -8.73 -9.55 -3.71
N LEU A 75 -7.59 -10.24 -3.69
CA LEU A 75 -7.23 -11.18 -2.63
C LEU A 75 -7.07 -10.51 -1.26
N GLY A 76 -6.74 -9.22 -1.22
CA GLY A 76 -6.72 -8.46 0.03
C GLY A 76 -8.10 -8.32 0.66
N ALA A 77 -9.17 -8.28 -0.15
CA ALA A 77 -10.54 -8.35 0.33
C ALA A 77 -10.90 -9.74 0.85
N VAL A 78 -10.24 -10.79 0.33
CA VAL A 78 -10.37 -12.15 0.87
C VAL A 78 -9.74 -12.25 2.26
N VAL A 79 -8.57 -11.63 2.44
CA VAL A 79 -7.92 -11.53 3.76
C VAL A 79 -8.76 -10.73 4.76
N ASP A 80 -9.43 -9.65 4.34
CA ASP A 80 -10.35 -8.91 5.21
C ASP A 80 -11.48 -9.80 5.74
N MET A 81 -12.06 -10.62 4.86
CA MET A 81 -13.13 -11.54 5.26
C MET A 81 -12.63 -12.62 6.24
N ILE A 82 -11.42 -13.13 6.04
CA ILE A 82 -10.76 -14.03 6.99
C ILE A 82 -10.57 -13.34 8.35
N GLU A 83 -10.14 -12.08 8.39
CA GLU A 83 -9.98 -11.33 9.65
C GLU A 83 -11.29 -11.14 10.41
N VAL A 84 -12.39 -10.86 9.68
CA VAL A 84 -13.75 -10.71 10.23
C VAL A 84 -14.24 -12.01 10.85
N ILE A 85 -14.13 -13.12 10.11
CA ILE A 85 -14.51 -14.46 10.59
C ILE A 85 -13.69 -14.83 11.84
N LEU A 86 -12.39 -14.53 11.85
CA LEU A 86 -11.50 -14.79 12.99
C LEU A 86 -11.71 -13.83 14.18
N ASP A 87 -12.38 -12.68 14.02
CA ASP A 87 -12.74 -11.78 15.13
C ASP A 87 -14.05 -12.16 15.80
N ASP A 88 -14.72 -13.24 15.35
CA ASP A 88 -15.98 -13.75 15.92
C ASP A 88 -17.09 -12.66 15.97
N ASN A 89 -16.94 -11.62 15.14
CA ASN A 89 -17.85 -10.49 15.10
C ASN A 89 -18.99 -10.82 14.14
N SER A 90 -20.22 -10.75 14.67
CA SER A 90 -21.49 -11.03 13.99
C SER A 90 -21.88 -9.96 12.95
N PHE A 91 -20.99 -9.60 12.03
CA PHE A 91 -21.33 -8.74 10.90
C PHE A 91 -21.89 -9.56 9.73
N SER A 92 -22.80 -8.95 8.98
CA SER A 92 -23.26 -9.52 7.70
C SER A 92 -22.07 -9.57 6.75
N LEU A 93 -21.71 -10.78 6.32
CA LEU A 93 -20.69 -10.97 5.31
C LEU A 93 -21.25 -10.49 3.95
N PRO A 94 -20.49 -9.69 3.18
CA PRO A 94 -20.94 -9.10 1.93
C PRO A 94 -21.07 -10.15 0.83
N ASP A 95 -22.03 -9.96 -0.07
CA ASP A 95 -22.19 -10.86 -1.19
C ASP A 95 -21.14 -10.64 -2.30
N VAL A 96 -21.13 -11.54 -3.29
CA VAL A 96 -20.18 -11.52 -4.42
C VAL A 96 -20.22 -10.20 -5.20
N GLU A 97 -21.40 -9.60 -5.37
CA GLU A 97 -21.55 -8.35 -6.14
C GLU A 97 -21.05 -7.14 -5.35
N GLU A 98 -21.31 -7.10 -4.04
CA GLU A 98 -20.70 -6.13 -3.12
C GLU A 98 -19.17 -6.24 -3.14
N MET A 99 -18.64 -7.46 -3.20
CA MET A 99 -17.21 -7.73 -3.23
C MET A 99 -16.54 -7.41 -4.57
N LYS A 100 -17.21 -7.61 -5.70
CA LYS A 100 -16.76 -7.11 -7.01
C LYS A 100 -16.68 -5.59 -7.02
N LYS A 101 -17.69 -4.93 -6.44
CA LYS A 101 -17.71 -3.47 -6.31
C LYS A 101 -16.57 -2.98 -5.41
N LEU A 102 -16.37 -3.60 -4.25
CA LEU A 102 -15.27 -3.28 -3.34
C LEU A 102 -13.90 -3.52 -4.01
N THR A 103 -13.75 -4.62 -4.75
CA THR A 103 -12.54 -4.91 -5.54
C THR A 103 -12.26 -3.80 -6.54
N HIS A 104 -13.29 -3.34 -7.25
CA HIS A 104 -13.15 -2.25 -8.20
C HIS A 104 -12.71 -0.96 -7.52
N GLU A 105 -13.37 -0.56 -6.42
CA GLU A 105 -13.04 0.63 -5.65
C GLU A 105 -11.61 0.58 -5.07
N VAL A 106 -11.19 -0.58 -4.56
CA VAL A 106 -9.82 -0.81 -4.07
C VAL A 106 -8.82 -0.68 -5.20
N ASN A 107 -9.08 -1.32 -6.35
CA ASN A 107 -8.18 -1.25 -7.50
C ASN A 107 -8.07 0.19 -8.02
N GLU A 108 -9.18 0.95 -8.10
CA GLU A 108 -9.14 2.38 -8.47
C GLU A 108 -8.31 3.19 -7.48
N PHE A 109 -8.48 2.94 -6.17
CA PHE A 109 -7.74 3.62 -5.12
C PHE A 109 -6.23 3.33 -5.19
N GLU A 110 -5.85 2.06 -5.34
CA GLU A 110 -4.47 1.61 -5.46
C GLU A 110 -3.82 2.15 -6.75
N ASN A 111 -4.51 2.07 -7.88
CA ASN A 111 -4.05 2.65 -9.14
C ASN A 111 -3.82 4.16 -9.02
N LYS A 112 -4.74 4.89 -8.37
CA LYS A 112 -4.59 6.33 -8.14
C LYS A 112 -3.37 6.63 -7.28
N ARG A 113 -3.16 5.85 -6.21
CA ARG A 113 -1.97 5.96 -5.35
C ARG A 113 -0.70 5.74 -6.16
N THR A 114 -0.63 4.69 -6.97
CA THR A 114 0.49 4.38 -7.87
C THR A 114 0.81 5.53 -8.82
N GLU A 115 -0.21 6.10 -9.48
CA GLU A 115 -0.03 7.25 -10.37
C GLU A 115 0.57 8.46 -9.64
N LEU A 116 0.09 8.73 -8.43
CA LEU A 116 0.58 9.85 -7.61
C LEU A 116 2.02 9.62 -7.15
N LEU A 117 2.37 8.39 -6.77
CA LEU A 117 3.76 8.05 -6.43
C LEU A 117 4.68 8.26 -7.62
N ARG A 118 4.35 7.68 -8.78
CA ARG A 118 5.13 7.91 -10.00
C ARG A 118 5.30 9.41 -10.28
N GLY A 119 4.22 10.19 -10.21
CA GLY A 119 4.27 11.64 -10.44
C GLY A 119 5.13 12.39 -9.42
N LEU A 120 5.18 11.94 -8.16
CA LEU A 120 6.04 12.50 -7.12
C LEU A 120 7.52 12.25 -7.47
N TYR A 121 7.86 11.00 -7.80
CA TYR A 121 9.22 10.59 -8.17
C TYR A 121 9.73 11.31 -9.41
N GLU A 122 8.91 11.41 -10.45
CA GLU A 122 9.23 12.15 -11.68
C GLU A 122 9.50 13.63 -11.36
N SER A 123 8.65 14.23 -10.52
CA SER A 123 8.81 15.63 -10.12
C SER A 123 10.11 15.83 -9.33
N LEU A 124 10.40 14.97 -8.36
CA LEU A 124 11.63 15.01 -7.58
C LEU A 124 12.88 14.79 -8.45
N THR A 125 12.83 13.89 -9.44
CA THR A 125 13.92 13.67 -10.38
C THR A 125 14.24 14.93 -11.19
N ASN A 126 13.20 15.61 -11.69
CA ASN A 126 13.36 16.87 -12.40
C ASN A 126 13.95 18.00 -11.54
N ILE A 127 13.69 17.96 -10.22
CA ILE A 127 14.26 18.91 -9.26
C ILE A 127 15.72 18.56 -8.96
N ALA A 128 16.01 17.28 -8.72
CA ALA A 128 17.37 16.81 -8.44
C ALA A 128 18.35 17.19 -9.56
N GLN A 129 17.94 17.12 -10.82
CA GLN A 129 18.75 17.55 -11.98
C GLN A 129 19.11 19.04 -11.98
N LYS A 130 18.34 19.89 -11.28
CA LYS A 130 18.50 21.34 -11.26
C LYS A 130 19.28 21.84 -10.04
N LEU A 131 19.54 20.96 -9.08
CA LEU A 131 20.27 21.29 -7.86
C LEU A 131 21.75 20.96 -8.02
N ASN A 132 22.59 21.91 -7.65
CA ASN A 132 24.05 21.82 -7.73
C ASN A 132 24.76 22.35 -6.49
N ASP A 133 24.01 22.81 -5.48
CA ASP A 133 24.52 23.34 -4.23
C ASP A 133 24.26 22.35 -3.08
N ASP A 134 25.33 21.83 -2.49
CA ASP A 134 25.26 20.80 -1.44
C ASP A 134 24.51 21.27 -0.18
N VAL A 135 24.56 22.57 0.14
CA VAL A 135 23.85 23.14 1.29
C VAL A 135 22.34 23.17 1.01
N HIS A 136 21.94 23.65 -0.16
CA HIS A 136 20.53 23.64 -0.57
C HIS A 136 19.97 22.22 -0.70
N ILE A 137 20.79 21.28 -1.16
CA ILE A 137 20.46 19.86 -1.24
C ILE A 137 20.19 19.30 0.16
N ALA A 138 21.10 19.51 1.12
CA ALA A 138 20.93 18.99 2.48
C ALA A 138 19.69 19.57 3.18
N VAL A 139 19.46 20.88 3.03
CA VAL A 139 18.29 21.57 3.60
C VAL A 139 16.99 21.04 3.00
N LEU A 140 16.95 20.88 1.67
CA LEU A 140 15.76 20.38 0.98
C LEU A 140 15.49 18.89 1.30
N ASN A 141 16.53 18.06 1.41
CA ASN A 141 16.42 16.66 1.85
C ASN A 141 15.73 16.57 3.22
N GLY A 142 16.19 17.34 4.20
CA GLY A 142 15.59 17.33 5.54
C GLY A 142 14.12 17.77 5.55
N ALA A 143 13.77 18.80 4.77
CA ALA A 143 12.40 19.27 4.66
C ALA A 143 11.47 18.25 3.97
N LEU A 144 11.94 17.61 2.89
CA LEU A 144 11.19 16.56 2.19
C LEU A 144 10.99 15.33 3.07
N ASP A 145 12.03 14.85 3.74
CA ASP A 145 11.92 13.71 4.66
C ASP A 145 10.93 14.01 5.80
N ALA A 146 10.95 15.24 6.35
CA ALA A 146 10.02 15.63 7.39
C ALA A 146 8.55 15.60 6.95
N VAL A 147 8.26 15.98 5.69
CA VAL A 147 6.92 15.90 5.10
C VAL A 147 6.57 14.45 4.77
N LEU A 148 7.44 13.74 4.06
CA LEU A 148 7.17 12.39 3.57
C LEU A 148 7.02 11.38 4.71
N LYS A 149 7.85 11.47 5.76
CA LYS A 149 7.67 10.66 6.98
C LYS A 149 6.30 10.84 7.62
N SER A 150 5.74 12.04 7.55
CA SER A 150 4.41 12.34 8.09
C SER A 150 3.28 11.77 7.22
N ILE A 151 3.59 11.22 6.05
CA ILE A 151 2.64 10.65 5.10
C ILE A 151 2.82 9.12 4.99
N GLY A 152 3.96 8.60 5.46
CA GLY A 152 4.29 7.19 5.61
C GLY A 152 5.81 6.95 5.59
N ASP A 153 6.31 5.91 6.26
CA ASP A 153 7.76 5.67 6.43
C ASP A 153 8.48 5.28 5.13
N VAL A 154 7.73 4.87 4.10
CA VAL A 154 8.24 4.61 2.74
C VAL A 154 8.87 5.85 2.09
N GLY A 155 8.51 7.03 2.60
CA GLY A 155 8.89 8.35 2.14
C GLY A 155 10.34 8.80 2.39
N VAL A 156 11.02 8.18 3.36
CA VAL A 156 12.26 8.71 3.94
C VAL A 156 13.47 8.34 3.08
N GLY A 157 14.33 9.31 2.77
CA GLY A 157 15.55 9.06 2.01
C GLY A 157 15.33 8.85 0.50
N ILE A 158 14.10 9.04 0.03
CA ILE A 158 13.75 8.99 -1.40
C ILE A 158 14.57 10.02 -2.19
N PHE A 159 14.54 11.28 -1.75
CA PHE A 159 15.17 12.36 -2.51
C PHE A 159 16.71 12.22 -2.56
N PRO A 160 17.42 11.88 -1.47
CA PRO A 160 18.84 11.50 -1.53
C PRO A 160 19.14 10.32 -2.48
N THR A 161 18.23 9.37 -2.60
CA THR A 161 18.39 8.21 -3.50
C THR A 161 18.22 8.63 -4.96
N ILE A 162 17.23 9.46 -5.27
CA ILE A 162 17.04 10.06 -6.59
C ILE A 162 18.26 10.89 -6.99
N GLN A 163 18.81 11.69 -6.06
CA GLN A 163 20.01 12.49 -6.33
C GLN A 163 21.21 11.63 -6.72
N ARG A 164 21.44 10.52 -6.00
CA ARG A 164 22.50 9.57 -6.36
C ARG A 164 22.29 8.96 -7.75
N GLN A 165 21.06 8.60 -8.09
CA GLN A 165 20.73 8.03 -9.40
C GLN A 165 20.95 9.03 -10.53
N VAL A 166 20.48 10.28 -10.36
CA VAL A 166 20.66 11.37 -11.33
C VAL A 166 22.14 11.70 -11.53
N ALA A 167 22.94 11.68 -10.45
CA ALA A 167 24.38 11.94 -10.53
C ALA A 167 25.15 10.83 -11.28
N ILE A 168 24.67 9.58 -11.23
CA ILE A 168 25.27 8.44 -11.94
C ILE A 168 24.89 8.48 -13.43
N ASP A 169 23.59 8.51 -13.75
CA ASP A 169 23.11 8.68 -15.12
C ASP A 169 21.67 9.23 -15.12
N PRO A 170 21.45 10.47 -15.60
CA PRO A 170 20.13 11.07 -15.67
C PRO A 170 19.16 10.34 -16.62
N HIS A 171 19.63 9.50 -17.54
CA HIS A 171 18.80 8.75 -18.48
C HIS A 171 18.27 7.43 -17.90
N ILE A 172 18.87 6.91 -16.82
CA ILE A 172 18.43 5.67 -16.16
C ILE A 172 17.40 5.98 -15.07
N ALA A 173 17.41 7.20 -14.52
CA ALA A 173 16.47 7.62 -13.48
C ALA A 173 14.99 7.27 -13.80
N PRO A 174 14.44 7.50 -15.02
CA PRO A 174 13.06 7.12 -15.33
C PRO A 174 12.77 5.61 -15.25
N ARG A 175 13.75 4.74 -15.58
CA ARG A 175 13.58 3.28 -15.44
C ARG A 175 13.53 2.86 -13.98
N HIS A 176 14.41 3.44 -13.16
CA HIS A 176 14.41 3.20 -11.72
C HIS A 176 13.16 3.70 -11.01
N ILE A 177 12.48 4.74 -11.54
CA ILE A 177 11.18 5.18 -10.99
C ILE A 177 10.16 4.05 -11.10
N LYS A 178 10.08 3.37 -12.25
CA LYS A 178 9.15 2.25 -12.47
C LYS A 178 9.44 1.09 -11.51
N ASP A 179 10.68 0.62 -11.48
CA ASP A 179 11.10 -0.49 -10.62
C ASP A 179 10.90 -0.16 -9.13
N PHE A 180 11.14 1.09 -8.75
CA PHE A 180 10.96 1.53 -7.37
C PHE A 180 9.48 1.63 -6.99
N VAL A 181 8.62 2.16 -7.86
CA VAL A 181 7.16 2.19 -7.63
C VAL A 181 6.63 0.76 -7.51
N GLU A 182 7.03 -0.16 -8.39
CA GLU A 182 6.69 -1.58 -8.33
C GLU A 182 7.18 -2.22 -7.01
N TYR A 183 8.39 -1.87 -6.56
CA TYR A 183 8.90 -2.30 -5.25
C TYR A 183 8.05 -1.76 -4.10
N LEU A 184 7.61 -0.50 -4.15
CA LEU A 184 6.74 0.07 -3.12
C LEU A 184 5.35 -0.54 -3.09
N GLU A 185 4.81 -0.93 -4.24
CA GLU A 185 3.56 -1.67 -4.33
C GLU A 185 3.74 -3.06 -3.69
N ALA A 186 4.74 -3.80 -4.16
CA ALA A 186 4.97 -5.18 -3.76
C ALA A 186 5.42 -5.32 -2.30
N TYR A 187 6.31 -4.46 -1.82
CA TYR A 187 7.02 -4.64 -0.54
C TYR A 187 7.00 -3.42 0.37
N GLY A 188 6.50 -2.27 -0.08
CA GLY A 188 6.38 -1.09 0.76
C GLY A 188 5.57 -1.45 2.01
N GLU A 189 6.24 -1.43 3.17
CA GLU A 189 5.58 -1.27 4.47
C GLU A 189 5.10 0.18 4.49
N TRP A 190 4.00 0.45 3.79
CA TRP A 190 3.19 1.62 4.10
C TRP A 190 2.74 1.39 5.52
N VAL A 191 3.50 1.93 6.47
CA VAL A 191 3.08 1.95 7.86
C VAL A 191 1.71 2.60 7.79
N HIS A 192 0.68 1.79 8.03
CA HIS A 192 -0.63 2.29 8.38
C HIS A 192 -0.41 2.99 9.71
N VAL A 193 0.11 4.22 9.64
CA VAL A 193 0.31 5.04 10.81
C VAL A 193 -1.10 5.31 11.30
N ASP A 194 -1.48 4.73 12.43
CA ASP A 194 -2.63 5.21 13.18
C ASP A 194 -2.33 6.66 13.52
N VAL A 195 -2.79 7.56 12.68
CA VAL A 195 -2.51 8.97 12.82
C VAL A 195 -3.42 9.50 13.93
N PRO A 196 -2.87 9.95 15.06
CA PRO A 196 -3.69 10.52 16.12
C PRO A 196 -4.42 11.76 15.60
N LEU A 197 -5.68 11.94 16.01
CA LEU A 197 -6.46 13.15 15.74
C LEU A 197 -5.62 14.41 16.01
N GLY A 198 -5.43 15.25 14.98
CA GLY A 198 -4.66 16.51 15.05
C GLY A 198 -3.38 16.57 14.20
N TYR A 199 -2.95 15.45 13.64
CA TYR A 199 -1.74 15.36 12.80
C TYR A 199 -1.85 16.10 11.44
N GLU A 200 -3.07 16.31 10.93
CA GLU A 200 -3.28 17.05 9.67
C GLU A 200 -2.76 18.50 9.73
N ARG A 201 -2.86 19.14 10.91
CA ARG A 201 -2.27 20.47 11.11
C ARG A 201 -0.75 20.42 11.02
N ASP A 202 -0.13 19.34 11.52
CA ASP A 202 1.33 19.17 11.46
C ASP A 202 1.81 18.97 10.01
N VAL A 203 1.12 18.13 9.23
CA VAL A 203 1.43 17.94 7.80
C VAL A 203 1.27 19.23 6.99
N ASN A 204 0.18 19.96 7.18
CA ASN A 204 -0.05 21.23 6.47
C ASN A 204 1.00 22.29 6.81
N ASN A 205 1.39 22.38 8.08
CA ASN A 205 2.46 23.28 8.52
C ASN A 205 3.80 22.90 7.87
N ARG A 206 4.14 21.60 7.85
CA ARG A 206 5.37 21.11 7.22
C ARG A 206 5.39 21.32 5.70
N ILE A 207 4.25 21.20 5.04
CA ILE A 207 4.12 21.53 3.61
C ILE A 207 4.36 23.04 3.39
N HIS A 208 3.84 23.89 4.27
CA HIS A 208 4.08 25.32 4.19
C HIS A 208 5.56 25.67 4.43
N ASP A 209 6.20 25.01 5.39
CA ASP A 209 7.64 25.15 5.65
C ASP A 209 8.46 24.69 4.44
N LEU A 210 8.10 23.56 3.81
CA LEU A 210 8.72 23.06 2.59
C LEU A 210 8.60 24.08 1.44
N GLU A 211 7.44 24.71 1.25
CA GLU A 211 7.24 25.78 0.26
C GLU A 211 8.20 26.94 0.51
N SER A 212 8.26 27.42 1.76
CA SER A 212 9.11 28.54 2.17
C SER A 212 10.60 28.24 1.97
N ILE A 213 11.05 27.06 2.42
CA ILE A 213 12.44 26.60 2.29
C ILE A 213 12.83 26.45 0.81
N ALA A 214 11.96 25.84 0.00
CA ALA A 214 12.30 25.57 -1.38
C ALA A 214 12.40 26.83 -2.24
N LEU A 215 11.40 27.73 -2.14
CA LEU A 215 11.38 28.97 -2.91
C LEU A 215 12.35 30.02 -2.35
N GLY A 216 12.32 30.24 -1.03
CA GLY A 216 13.10 31.29 -0.38
C GLY A 216 14.53 30.90 -0.02
N GLY A 217 14.77 29.62 0.29
CA GLY A 217 16.09 29.10 0.68
C GLY A 217 16.86 28.48 -0.48
N CYS A 218 16.22 27.65 -1.30
CA CYS A 218 16.90 26.87 -2.34
C CYS A 218 16.68 27.39 -3.77
N GLY A 219 15.77 28.35 -3.99
CA GLY A 219 15.43 28.87 -5.32
C GLY A 219 14.71 27.86 -6.24
N VAL A 220 14.10 26.83 -5.67
CA VAL A 220 13.44 25.74 -6.40
C VAL A 220 11.93 25.84 -6.29
N ASN A 221 11.25 25.69 -7.44
CA ASN A 221 9.79 25.57 -7.47
C ASN A 221 9.37 24.11 -7.23
N LEU A 222 8.72 23.86 -6.09
CA LEU A 222 8.15 22.55 -5.71
C LEU A 222 6.64 22.43 -5.93
N THR A 223 5.99 23.38 -6.62
CA THR A 223 4.52 23.42 -6.74
C THR A 223 3.93 22.08 -7.17
N GLN A 224 4.55 21.40 -8.14
CA GLN A 224 4.08 20.08 -8.58
C GLN A 224 4.32 18.99 -7.54
N VAL A 225 5.47 18.97 -6.85
CA VAL A 225 5.76 18.03 -5.75
C VAL A 225 4.74 18.19 -4.65
N ILE A 226 4.50 19.42 -4.19
CA ILE A 226 3.56 19.72 -3.10
C ILE A 226 2.12 19.35 -3.49
N LYS A 227 1.71 19.65 -4.72
CA LYS A 227 0.39 19.24 -5.23
C LYS A 227 0.24 17.72 -5.18
N THR A 228 1.25 16.99 -5.63
CA THR A 228 1.24 15.53 -5.61
C THR A 228 1.24 14.98 -4.18
N ILE A 229 2.02 15.57 -3.26
CA ILE A 229 2.04 15.21 -1.83
C ILE A 229 0.66 15.41 -1.19
N LYS A 230 -0.01 16.55 -1.44
CA LYS A 230 -1.37 16.82 -0.94
C LYS A 230 -2.37 15.80 -1.43
N ASN A 231 -2.29 15.43 -2.71
CA ASN A 231 -3.17 14.39 -3.27
C ASN A 231 -2.84 13.01 -2.70
N LEU A 232 -1.56 12.67 -2.56
CA LEU A 232 -1.11 11.38 -2.04
C LEU A 232 -1.54 11.18 -0.57
N LYS A 233 -1.63 12.26 0.21
CA LYS A 233 -2.13 12.23 1.60
C LYS A 233 -3.48 11.51 1.72
N HIS A 234 -4.43 11.83 0.83
CA HIS A 234 -5.75 11.19 0.82
C HIS A 234 -5.70 9.68 0.54
N HIS A 235 -4.60 9.21 -0.04
CA HIS A 235 -4.39 7.81 -0.37
C HIS A 235 -3.42 7.07 0.58
N THR A 236 -3.02 7.70 1.69
CA THR A 236 -2.00 7.17 2.62
C THR A 236 -2.30 7.44 4.11
N VAL A 237 -2.71 8.65 4.49
CA VAL A 237 -2.88 9.09 5.90
C VAL A 237 -4.33 8.96 6.39
N ASP A 238 -5.29 9.33 5.56
CA ASP A 238 -6.72 9.34 5.93
C ASP A 238 -7.38 7.94 5.76
N ALA A 239 -6.60 6.98 5.24
CA ALA A 239 -7.11 5.72 4.71
C ALA A 239 -7.54 4.68 5.77
N ARG A 240 -7.18 4.74 7.06
CA ARG A 240 -7.70 3.70 7.97
C ARG A 240 -9.19 3.86 8.25
N ALA A 241 -9.73 5.07 8.28
CA ALA A 241 -11.18 5.28 8.43
C ALA A 241 -11.88 5.29 7.07
N GLU A 242 -11.22 5.80 6.02
CA GLU A 242 -11.86 6.11 4.74
C GLU A 242 -11.48 5.17 3.57
N HIS A 243 -10.55 4.23 3.76
CA HIS A 243 -10.28 3.23 2.72
C HIS A 243 -11.53 2.39 2.50
N PRO A 244 -11.88 2.04 1.24
CA PRO A 244 -13.05 1.21 0.96
C PRO A 244 -13.10 -0.07 1.83
N ARG A 245 -11.93 -0.68 2.06
CA ARG A 245 -11.75 -1.85 2.97
C ARG A 245 -12.05 -1.60 4.46
N ASN A 246 -12.18 -0.37 4.93
CA ASN A 246 -12.46 -0.04 6.34
C ASN A 246 -13.84 0.61 6.55
N ILE A 247 -14.38 1.31 5.54
CA ILE A 247 -15.72 1.94 5.62
C ILE A 247 -16.83 0.87 5.58
N GLN A 248 -16.68 -0.18 4.79
CA GLN A 248 -17.78 -1.13 4.53
C GLN A 248 -18.06 -2.11 5.68
N TRP A 249 -17.23 -2.13 6.73
CA TRP A 249 -17.35 -3.07 7.86
C TRP A 249 -17.64 -2.39 9.20
N LEU A 250 -17.96 -1.08 9.17
CA LEU A 250 -18.41 -0.27 10.31
C LEU A 250 -19.92 -0.07 10.26
#